data_AF-A0AAW4YYP7-F1
#
_entry.id   AF-A0AAW4YYP7-F1
#
_cell.length_a   1.000
_cell.length_b   1.000
_cell.length_c   1.000
_cell.angle_alpha   90.00
_cell.angle_beta   90.00
_cell.angle_gamma   90.00
#
_symmetry.space_group_name_H-M   'P 1'
#
loop_
_entity.id
_entity.type
_entity.pdbx_description
1 polymer ?
#
loop_
_entity_poly.entity_id
_entity_poly.type
_entity_poly.pdbx_seq_one_letter_code
_entity_poly.pdbx_strand_id
1 'polypeptide(L)'
;MKFFGNKINGHYLRNVLPSSDDEIELVKAAIAYGSDASILLQNCLDNKLRLDIWMRYDHTVPVAPVLLRKLLANVGNNIFCNLVPDILHSKVIWWKGYGAYIGSANLTDRAWFTNIEFGVFLSEDELSADDALSELELFFENLASFEEIFELTEEVVVEQEALHKHRQAQLKVIDEASLKKRKHQVWEGPTTHTTPEKAYDAHRARFIREWGNGLSYLRNIASKAPDYRPAWLNEDVPRAWQADQFLHAYYYNEVKDGAKHPYNDFYNKNKADPAKALQNGLIWWSRLPEPPSDEDYNCHHRAPVIHELLSKENIGNLTVEDFAEICKANHSTADHVKRMRLEVLGIDDAHTALDGRVEAFAEWLWTKKNQSGQTVKDLLVYVMDSGKPEDIVERLFEAAYSSKRKFPHFGINQISEMTGWARPELCPPRNGRTSKGLRALGYDVKIH
;
A
#
# COMPACT_ATOMS: atom_id res chain seq x y z
N MET A 1 -11.60 8.02 -6.21
CA MET A 1 -10.94 8.47 -4.98
C MET A 1 -9.55 8.98 -5.33
N LYS A 2 -9.17 10.19 -4.89
CA LYS A 2 -7.83 10.75 -5.12
C LYS A 2 -7.15 11.14 -3.80
N PHE A 3 -5.88 10.78 -3.62
CA PHE A 3 -5.08 11.14 -2.45
C PHE A 3 -4.35 12.47 -2.61
N PHE A 4 -4.26 13.23 -1.52
CA PHE A 4 -3.63 14.55 -1.43
C PHE A 4 -2.53 14.53 -0.39
N GLY A 5 -1.28 14.67 -0.85
CA GLY A 5 -0.07 14.58 -0.04
C GLY A 5 0.85 15.79 -0.15
N ASN A 6 0.36 16.89 -0.76
CA ASN A 6 1.15 18.04 -1.15
C ASN A 6 2.40 17.60 -1.93
N LYS A 7 3.60 17.98 -1.47
CA LYS A 7 4.86 17.64 -2.14
C LYS A 7 5.16 16.13 -2.19
N ILE A 8 4.49 15.29 -1.39
CA ILE A 8 4.73 13.83 -1.44
C ILE A 8 4.24 13.23 -2.77
N ASN A 9 3.08 13.66 -3.27
CA ASN A 9 2.46 13.12 -4.48
C ASN A 9 2.08 14.17 -5.54
N GLY A 10 2.39 15.45 -5.30
CA GLY A 10 2.09 16.56 -6.21
C GLY A 10 0.63 17.04 -6.17
N HIS A 11 -0.23 16.45 -5.34
CA HIS A 11 -1.63 16.83 -5.21
C HIS A 11 -1.83 17.69 -3.96
N TYR A 12 -2.24 18.94 -4.17
CA TYR A 12 -2.53 19.92 -3.12
C TYR A 12 -4.03 20.09 -2.95
N LEU A 13 -4.50 20.39 -1.73
CA LEU A 13 -5.92 20.65 -1.45
C LEU A 13 -6.49 21.76 -2.36
N ARG A 14 -5.72 22.80 -2.66
CA ARG A 14 -6.15 23.86 -3.59
C ARG A 14 -6.49 23.37 -5.00
N ASN A 15 -6.01 22.19 -5.40
CA ASN A 15 -6.23 21.63 -6.73
C ASN A 15 -7.63 21.02 -6.88
N VAL A 16 -8.43 20.94 -5.82
CA VAL A 16 -9.83 20.48 -5.85
C VAL A 16 -10.83 21.60 -5.57
N LEU A 17 -10.38 22.85 -5.59
CA LEU A 17 -11.31 23.97 -5.50
C LEU A 17 -12.17 23.98 -6.77
N PRO A 18 -13.48 24.16 -6.62
CA PRO A 18 -14.36 24.29 -7.75
C PRO A 18 -14.14 25.60 -8.50
N SER A 19 -14.48 25.56 -9.78
CA SER A 19 -14.57 26.70 -10.69
C SER A 19 -15.98 27.30 -10.68
N SER A 20 -16.18 28.39 -11.42
CA SER A 20 -17.49 29.02 -11.61
C SER A 20 -18.48 28.18 -12.42
N ASP A 21 -17.98 27.17 -13.14
CA ASP A 21 -18.78 26.32 -14.04
C ASP A 21 -19.29 25.06 -13.33
N ASP A 22 -18.81 24.78 -12.11
CA ASP A 22 -19.22 23.63 -11.33
C ASP A 22 -20.55 23.91 -10.61
N GLU A 23 -21.48 22.95 -10.65
CA GLU A 23 -22.77 23.05 -9.96
C GLU A 23 -22.59 22.74 -8.47
N ILE A 24 -22.80 23.74 -7.61
CA ILE A 24 -22.62 23.62 -6.17
C ILE A 24 -23.80 24.27 -5.45
N GLU A 25 -24.45 23.50 -4.58
CA GLU A 25 -25.57 23.98 -3.79
C GLU A 25 -25.09 24.91 -2.67
N LEU A 26 -24.12 24.43 -1.88
CA LEU A 26 -23.47 25.16 -0.80
C LEU A 26 -22.19 24.46 -0.37
N VAL A 27 -21.35 25.17 0.38
CA VAL A 27 -20.12 24.64 0.98
C VAL A 27 -20.31 24.48 2.48
N LYS A 28 -20.06 23.28 3.01
CA LYS A 28 -19.95 23.03 4.44
C LYS A 28 -18.50 22.71 4.81
N ALA A 29 -17.98 23.31 5.86
CA ALA A 29 -16.61 23.03 6.31
C ALA A 29 -16.54 22.86 7.82
N ALA A 30 -15.87 21.83 8.31
CA ALA A 30 -15.57 21.64 9.73
C ALA A 30 -14.07 21.53 9.90
N ILE A 31 -13.42 22.61 10.37
CA ILE A 31 -11.97 22.73 10.39
C ILE A 31 -11.50 23.32 11.72
N ALA A 32 -10.68 22.56 12.43
CA ALA A 32 -10.25 22.90 13.78
C ALA A 32 -9.37 24.16 13.88
N TYR A 33 -8.36 24.29 13.01
CA TYR A 33 -7.41 25.39 13.09
C TYR A 33 -7.49 26.29 11.86
N GLY A 34 -7.38 27.59 12.08
CA GLY A 34 -7.46 28.60 11.04
C GLY A 34 -6.43 29.71 11.24
N SER A 35 -5.84 30.18 10.15
CA SER A 35 -4.95 31.34 10.14
C SER A 35 -5.33 32.27 9.00
N ASP A 36 -4.42 33.10 8.50
CA ASP A 36 -4.71 34.06 7.43
C ASP A 36 -5.00 33.43 6.04
N ALA A 37 -5.11 32.11 5.97
CA ALA A 37 -5.43 31.39 4.74
C ALA A 37 -6.86 31.70 4.28
N SER A 38 -6.97 32.58 3.29
CA SER A 38 -8.25 32.99 2.72
C SER A 38 -8.65 32.19 1.49
N ILE A 39 -7.96 31.10 1.12
CA ILE A 39 -8.18 30.43 -0.16
C ILE A 39 -9.61 29.88 -0.30
N LEU A 40 -10.10 29.15 0.70
CA LEU A 40 -11.47 28.65 0.70
C LEU A 40 -12.47 29.81 0.71
N LEU A 41 -12.27 30.80 1.59
CA LEU A 41 -13.13 31.97 1.69
C LEU A 41 -13.19 32.75 0.36
N GLN A 42 -12.03 33.00 -0.25
CA GLN A 42 -11.90 33.72 -1.52
C GLN A 42 -12.58 32.95 -2.65
N ASN A 43 -12.40 31.62 -2.71
CA ASN A 43 -13.10 30.79 -3.68
C ASN A 43 -14.63 30.87 -3.50
N CYS A 44 -15.14 30.87 -2.27
CA CYS A 44 -16.57 31.05 -2.02
C CYS A 44 -17.04 32.45 -2.43
N LEU A 45 -16.29 33.51 -2.11
CA LEU A 45 -16.63 34.89 -2.46
C LEU A 45 -16.63 35.11 -3.99
N ASP A 46 -15.59 34.64 -4.68
CA ASP A 46 -15.43 34.81 -6.12
C ASP A 46 -16.54 34.10 -6.90
N ASN A 47 -16.96 32.92 -6.43
CA ASN A 47 -18.02 32.11 -7.03
C ASN A 47 -19.41 32.36 -6.41
N LYS A 48 -19.54 33.33 -5.48
CA LYS A 48 -20.79 33.67 -4.78
C LYS A 48 -21.47 32.48 -4.08
N LEU A 49 -20.67 31.53 -3.60
CA LEU A 49 -21.13 30.34 -2.90
C LEU A 49 -21.48 30.66 -1.45
N ARG A 50 -22.54 30.03 -0.93
CA ARG A 50 -22.79 29.99 0.50
C ARG A 50 -21.75 29.10 1.20
N LEU A 51 -21.17 29.58 2.29
CA LEU A 51 -20.27 28.83 3.15
C LEU A 51 -20.83 28.78 4.57
N ASP A 52 -21.11 27.57 5.06
CA ASP A 52 -21.37 27.29 6.47
C ASP A 52 -20.12 26.62 7.05
N ILE A 53 -19.37 27.31 7.92
CA ILE A 53 -18.12 26.81 8.49
C ILE A 53 -18.21 26.64 10.02
N TRP A 54 -17.81 25.48 10.52
CA TRP A 54 -17.62 25.18 11.94
C TRP A 54 -16.13 25.22 12.25
N MET A 55 -15.75 26.05 13.22
CA MET A 55 -14.37 26.15 13.67
C MET A 55 -14.25 25.94 15.18
N ARG A 56 -13.07 25.52 15.63
CA ARG A 56 -12.83 25.28 17.05
C ARG A 56 -12.79 26.62 17.80
N TYR A 57 -13.34 26.61 19.00
CA TYR A 57 -13.29 27.73 19.92
C TYR A 57 -12.76 27.24 21.27
N ASP A 58 -11.69 27.86 21.77
CA ASP A 58 -11.27 27.70 23.16
C ASP A 58 -10.22 28.75 23.56
N HIS A 59 -9.78 28.66 24.81
CA HIS A 59 -8.75 29.52 25.42
C HIS A 59 -7.37 29.43 24.75
N THR A 60 -7.13 28.49 23.84
CA THR A 60 -5.87 28.35 23.09
C THR A 60 -5.81 29.17 21.81
N VAL A 61 -6.94 29.76 21.40
CA VAL A 61 -7.09 30.55 20.17
C VAL A 61 -6.68 29.74 18.93
N PRO A 62 -7.38 28.62 18.64
CA PRO A 62 -7.04 27.72 17.54
C PRO A 62 -7.29 28.35 16.16
N VAL A 63 -8.13 29.39 16.11
CA VAL A 63 -8.41 30.19 14.92
C VAL A 63 -7.91 31.61 15.16
N ALA A 64 -7.07 32.11 14.25
CA ALA A 64 -6.52 33.45 14.36
C ALA A 64 -7.67 34.50 14.36
N PRO A 65 -7.67 35.47 15.29
CA PRO A 65 -8.74 36.47 15.35
C PRO A 65 -8.91 37.28 14.06
N VAL A 66 -7.83 37.46 13.27
CA VAL A 66 -7.90 38.09 11.95
C VAL A 66 -8.79 37.32 10.97
N LEU A 67 -8.78 35.99 11.02
CA LEU A 67 -9.65 35.16 10.19
C LEU A 67 -11.09 35.24 10.68
N LEU A 68 -11.32 35.18 12.00
CA LEU A 68 -12.66 35.35 12.57
C LEU A 68 -13.27 36.69 12.13
N ARG A 69 -12.50 37.79 12.21
CA ARG A 69 -12.94 39.11 11.74
C ARG A 69 -13.29 39.11 10.24
N LYS A 70 -12.50 38.43 9.40
CA LYS A 70 -12.80 38.26 7.97
C LYS A 70 -14.10 37.48 7.73
N LEU A 71 -14.33 36.40 8.46
CA LEU A 71 -15.56 35.60 8.34
C LEU A 71 -16.77 36.43 8.76
N LEU A 72 -16.70 37.10 9.91
CA LEU A 72 -17.78 37.95 10.43
C LEU A 72 -18.11 39.11 9.47
N ALA A 73 -17.10 39.76 8.89
CA ALA A 73 -17.29 40.84 7.93
C ALA A 73 -18.00 40.40 6.63
N ASN A 74 -18.05 39.09 6.35
CA ASN A 74 -18.63 38.53 5.12
C ASN A 74 -19.96 37.80 5.34
N VAL A 75 -20.61 37.96 6.50
CA VAL A 75 -21.96 37.40 6.73
C VAL A 75 -22.96 37.87 5.66
N GLY A 76 -22.89 39.15 5.26
CA GLY A 76 -23.70 39.70 4.16
C GLY A 76 -23.39 39.12 2.77
N ASN A 77 -22.30 38.37 2.64
CA ASN A 77 -21.85 37.69 1.42
C ASN A 77 -22.04 36.16 1.52
N ASN A 78 -23.03 35.69 2.30
CA ASN A 78 -23.36 34.28 2.52
C ASN A 78 -22.27 33.45 3.24
N ILE A 79 -21.47 34.08 4.09
CA ILE A 79 -20.43 33.40 4.88
C ILE A 79 -20.86 33.31 6.35
N PHE A 80 -21.15 32.11 6.84
CA PHE A 80 -21.65 31.86 8.18
C PHE A 80 -20.65 31.03 8.97
N CYS A 81 -20.22 31.51 10.14
CA CYS A 81 -19.25 30.83 10.99
C CYS A 81 -19.90 30.42 12.32
N ASN A 82 -19.84 29.14 12.64
CA ASN A 82 -20.21 28.56 13.92
C ASN A 82 -18.96 28.11 14.67
N LEU A 83 -19.02 28.17 15.99
CA LEU A 83 -17.92 27.91 16.89
C LEU A 83 -18.24 26.72 17.79
N VAL A 84 -17.31 25.78 17.82
CA VAL A 84 -17.42 24.52 18.57
C VAL A 84 -16.44 24.56 19.74
N PRO A 85 -16.93 24.59 20.99
CA PRO A 85 -16.08 24.62 22.17
C PRO A 85 -15.16 23.40 22.27
N ASP A 86 -13.85 23.64 22.47
CA ASP A 86 -12.80 22.74 22.94
C ASP A 86 -12.45 21.48 22.11
N ILE A 87 -13.41 20.84 21.44
CA ILE A 87 -13.27 19.45 20.97
C ILE A 87 -13.16 19.28 19.46
N LEU A 88 -13.46 20.31 18.66
CA LEU A 88 -13.44 20.16 17.20
C LEU A 88 -12.02 19.91 16.70
N HIS A 89 -11.79 18.73 16.12
CA HIS A 89 -10.51 18.35 15.52
C HIS A 89 -10.63 17.78 14.10
N SER A 90 -11.80 17.88 13.47
CA SER A 90 -11.99 17.50 12.07
C SER A 90 -11.29 18.49 11.11
N LYS A 91 -11.12 18.03 9.85
CA LYS A 91 -10.80 18.84 8.67
C LYS A 91 -11.54 18.25 7.48
N VAL A 92 -12.79 18.68 7.36
CA VAL A 92 -13.70 18.26 6.30
C VAL A 92 -14.15 19.50 5.55
N ILE A 93 -14.14 19.44 4.21
CA ILE A 93 -14.72 20.44 3.33
C ILE A 93 -15.60 19.71 2.34
N TRP A 94 -16.88 20.04 2.32
CA TRP A 94 -17.87 19.44 1.44
C TRP A 94 -18.47 20.52 0.55
N TRP A 95 -18.24 20.40 -0.75
CA TRP A 95 -18.89 21.19 -1.79
C TRP A 95 -20.07 20.35 -2.30
N LYS A 96 -21.26 20.60 -1.75
CA LYS A 96 -22.44 19.76 -2.02
C LYS A 96 -22.82 19.84 -3.50
N GLY A 97 -22.89 18.69 -4.18
CA GLY A 97 -23.08 18.58 -5.63
C GLY A 97 -21.78 18.40 -6.44
N TYR A 98 -20.61 18.53 -5.80
CA TYR A 98 -19.30 18.43 -6.45
C TYR A 98 -18.43 17.34 -5.83
N GLY A 99 -18.31 17.33 -4.50
CA GLY A 99 -17.52 16.35 -3.77
C GLY A 99 -17.03 16.84 -2.41
N ALA A 100 -16.32 15.97 -1.69
CA ALA A 100 -15.82 16.23 -0.36
C ALA A 100 -14.32 15.94 -0.23
N TYR A 101 -13.62 16.82 0.49
CA TYR A 101 -12.29 16.59 1.00
C TYR A 101 -12.33 16.21 2.49
N ILE A 102 -11.64 15.12 2.84
CA ILE A 102 -11.49 14.65 4.22
C ILE A 102 -10.00 14.37 4.46
N GLY A 103 -9.38 14.99 5.46
CA GLY A 103 -7.96 14.76 5.71
C GLY A 103 -7.36 15.49 6.89
N SER A 104 -6.05 15.75 6.82
CA SER A 104 -5.29 16.43 7.89
C SER A 104 -5.18 17.95 7.73
N ALA A 105 -5.51 18.48 6.55
CA ALA A 105 -5.22 19.86 6.19
C ALA A 105 -6.15 20.87 6.88
N ASN A 106 -5.60 21.66 7.80
CA ASN A 106 -6.29 22.80 8.41
C ASN A 106 -6.40 24.01 7.47
N LEU A 107 -7.15 25.05 7.86
CA LEU A 107 -7.29 26.29 7.09
C LEU A 107 -6.08 27.22 7.35
N THR A 108 -4.91 26.77 6.90
CA THR A 108 -3.64 27.47 7.05
C THR A 108 -2.81 27.36 5.78
N ASP A 109 -2.00 28.37 5.45
CA ASP A 109 -1.16 28.34 4.26
C ASP A 109 -0.21 27.15 4.30
N ARG A 110 0.37 26.87 5.47
CA ARG A 110 1.28 25.73 5.61
C ARG A 110 0.60 24.42 5.25
N ALA A 111 -0.63 24.19 5.70
CA ALA A 111 -1.37 22.98 5.34
C ALA A 111 -1.68 22.90 3.84
N TRP A 112 -2.02 24.03 3.21
CA TRP A 112 -2.40 24.06 1.79
C TRP A 112 -1.21 24.05 0.82
N PHE A 113 0.01 24.37 1.29
CA PHE A 113 1.18 24.54 0.42
C PHE A 113 2.44 23.76 0.82
N THR A 114 2.75 23.62 2.11
CA THR A 114 4.10 23.22 2.54
C THR A 114 4.17 21.98 3.40
N ASN A 115 3.19 21.76 4.28
CA ASN A 115 3.15 20.61 5.17
C ASN A 115 3.05 19.31 4.38
N ILE A 116 3.49 18.23 4.99
CA ILE A 116 3.08 16.89 4.57
C ILE A 116 1.68 16.68 5.13
N GLU A 117 0.69 16.74 4.24
CA GLU A 117 -0.70 16.43 4.56
C GLU A 117 -1.03 15.03 4.05
N PHE A 118 -2.14 14.48 4.53
CA PHE A 118 -2.76 13.32 3.94
C PHE A 118 -4.27 13.50 3.99
N GLY A 119 -4.88 13.47 2.83
CA GLY A 119 -6.31 13.56 2.69
C GLY A 119 -6.79 12.89 1.42
N VAL A 120 -8.10 12.76 1.33
CA VAL A 120 -8.81 12.18 0.21
C VAL A 120 -9.81 13.19 -0.33
N PHE A 121 -9.94 13.26 -1.65
CA PHE A 121 -11.09 13.84 -2.31
C PHE A 121 -11.94 12.73 -2.92
N LEU A 122 -13.23 12.81 -2.67
CA LEU A 122 -14.28 11.95 -3.19
C LEU A 122 -15.22 12.84 -4.01
N SER A 123 -15.46 12.52 -5.28
CA SER A 123 -16.47 13.22 -6.08
C SER A 123 -17.88 12.86 -5.60
N GLU A 124 -18.89 13.65 -5.99
CA GLU A 124 -20.30 13.37 -5.67
C GLU A 124 -20.72 11.94 -6.07
N ASP A 125 -20.33 11.48 -7.26
CA ASP A 125 -20.58 10.10 -7.72
C ASP A 125 -19.97 9.04 -6.79
N GLU A 126 -18.78 9.30 -6.26
CA GLU A 126 -18.07 8.39 -5.36
C GLU A 126 -18.70 8.38 -3.97
N LEU A 127 -19.21 9.53 -3.51
CA LEU A 127 -19.94 9.63 -2.25
C LEU A 127 -21.30 8.91 -2.31
N SER A 128 -21.95 8.93 -3.48
CA SER A 128 -23.26 8.31 -3.71
C SER A 128 -23.18 6.79 -3.85
N ALA A 129 -22.08 6.26 -4.38
CA ALA A 129 -21.91 4.81 -4.62
C ALA A 129 -21.84 3.98 -3.32
N ASP A 130 -21.39 4.57 -2.21
CA ASP A 130 -21.03 3.86 -0.97
C ASP A 130 -21.83 4.35 0.28
N ASP A 131 -22.98 5.02 0.11
CA ASP A 131 -23.80 5.64 1.20
C ASP A 131 -23.05 6.68 2.07
N ALA A 132 -21.83 7.04 1.68
CA ALA A 132 -20.99 8.02 2.38
C ALA A 132 -21.59 9.45 2.35
N LEU A 133 -22.45 9.74 1.37
CA LEU A 133 -23.18 11.00 1.29
C LEU A 133 -24.10 11.19 2.50
N SER A 134 -24.86 10.16 2.88
CA SER A 134 -25.75 10.16 4.03
C SER A 134 -24.99 10.38 5.34
N GLU A 135 -23.79 9.79 5.48
CA GLU A 135 -22.94 10.00 6.65
C GLU A 135 -22.41 11.44 6.75
N LEU A 136 -22.04 12.06 5.63
CA LEU A 136 -21.62 13.47 5.58
C LEU A 136 -22.77 14.42 5.93
N GLU A 137 -23.98 14.14 5.42
CA GLU A 137 -25.19 14.88 5.77
C GLU A 137 -25.43 14.83 7.28
N LEU A 138 -25.51 13.61 7.82
CA LEU A 138 -25.73 13.37 9.24
C LEU A 138 -24.64 14.02 10.11
N PHE A 139 -23.38 14.00 9.68
CA PHE A 139 -22.28 14.63 10.40
C PHE A 139 -22.51 16.14 10.56
N PHE A 140 -22.85 16.85 9.48
CA PHE A 140 -23.07 18.30 9.55
C PHE A 140 -24.42 18.66 10.19
N GLU A 141 -25.45 17.84 10.02
CA GLU A 141 -26.73 18.01 10.74
C GLU A 141 -26.55 17.89 12.25
N ASN A 142 -25.80 16.89 12.71
CA ASN A 142 -25.47 16.74 14.12
C ASN A 142 -24.71 17.97 14.63
N LEU A 143 -23.68 18.44 13.91
CA LEU A 143 -22.96 19.67 14.27
C LEU A 143 -23.87 20.90 14.33
N ALA A 144 -24.89 21.00 13.48
CA ALA A 144 -25.83 22.12 13.52
C ALA A 144 -26.85 22.00 14.68
N SER A 145 -27.03 20.79 15.24
CA SER A 145 -28.06 20.50 16.25
C SER A 145 -27.61 20.66 17.70
N PHE A 146 -26.30 20.68 17.97
CA PHE A 146 -25.79 20.81 19.34
C PHE A 146 -25.99 22.23 19.88
N GLU A 147 -26.61 22.34 21.04
CA GLU A 147 -26.91 23.62 21.70
C GLU A 147 -25.64 24.34 22.19
N GLU A 148 -24.53 23.62 22.38
CA GLU A 148 -23.24 24.17 22.78
C GLU A 148 -22.50 24.86 21.64
N ILE A 149 -22.91 24.63 20.39
CA ILE A 149 -22.33 25.28 19.21
C ILE A 149 -23.05 26.61 19.00
N PHE A 150 -22.27 27.68 18.83
CA PHE A 150 -22.80 29.04 18.76
C PHE A 150 -22.22 29.83 17.58
N GLU A 151 -22.96 30.82 17.11
CA GLU A 151 -22.56 31.66 15.99
C GLU A 151 -21.41 32.61 16.36
N LEU A 152 -20.57 32.94 15.39
CA LEU A 152 -19.53 33.95 15.53
C LEU A 152 -20.16 35.35 15.66
N THR A 153 -19.85 36.06 16.75
CA THR A 153 -20.27 37.44 16.97
C THR A 153 -19.06 38.37 17.19
N GLU A 154 -19.28 39.68 17.20
CA GLU A 154 -18.20 40.65 17.48
C GLU A 154 -17.66 40.49 18.91
N GLU A 155 -18.52 40.17 19.88
CA GLU A 155 -18.11 39.92 21.28
C GLU A 155 -17.11 38.77 21.36
N VAL A 156 -17.36 37.70 20.59
CA VAL A 156 -16.47 36.54 20.54
C VAL A 156 -15.14 36.87 19.87
N VAL A 157 -15.16 37.67 18.80
CA VAL A 157 -13.92 38.15 18.15
C VAL A 157 -13.07 38.95 19.14
N VAL A 158 -13.68 39.91 19.85
CA VAL A 158 -13.00 40.74 20.84
C VAL A 158 -12.43 39.90 21.99
N GLU A 159 -13.17 38.90 22.46
CA GLU A 159 -12.68 37.95 23.47
C GLU A 159 -11.44 37.20 22.97
N GLN A 160 -11.50 36.62 21.77
CA GLN A 160 -10.40 35.85 21.20
C GLN A 160 -9.17 36.73 20.90
N GLU A 161 -9.35 38.01 20.55
CA GLU A 161 -8.25 38.98 20.44
C GLU A 161 -7.57 39.24 21.79
N ALA A 162 -8.35 39.39 22.86
CA ALA A 162 -7.81 39.58 24.21
C ALA A 162 -7.03 38.35 24.68
N LEU A 163 -7.57 37.14 24.47
CA LEU A 163 -6.91 35.87 24.77
C LEU A 163 -5.63 35.69 23.95
N HIS A 164 -5.67 36.02 22.64
CA HIS A 164 -4.50 35.95 21.78
C HIS A 164 -3.38 36.85 22.29
N LYS A 165 -3.71 38.10 22.62
CA LYS A 165 -2.75 39.07 23.15
C LYS A 165 -2.15 38.63 24.49
N HIS A 166 -2.97 38.08 25.38
CA HIS A 166 -2.51 37.55 26.67
C HIS A 166 -1.46 36.45 26.49
N ARG A 167 -1.68 35.56 25.52
CA ARG A 167 -0.82 34.39 25.28
C ARG A 167 0.42 34.70 24.45
N GLN A 168 0.34 35.64 23.50
CA GLN A 168 1.37 35.87 22.48
C GLN A 168 2.78 36.09 23.05
N ALA A 169 2.91 36.94 24.09
CA ALA A 169 4.20 37.25 24.67
C ALA A 169 4.83 36.03 25.39
N GLN A 170 4.02 35.27 26.11
CA GLN A 170 4.48 34.08 26.84
C GLN A 170 4.86 32.95 25.87
N LEU A 171 4.02 32.70 24.86
CA LEU A 171 4.27 31.67 23.85
C LEU A 171 5.56 31.94 23.08
N LYS A 172 5.81 33.19 22.68
CA LYS A 172 7.04 33.56 21.97
C LYS A 172 8.30 33.22 22.78
N VAL A 173 8.30 33.53 24.07
CA VAL A 173 9.43 33.21 24.97
C VAL A 173 9.64 31.70 25.07
N ILE A 174 8.55 30.93 25.21
CA ILE A 174 8.60 29.46 25.29
C ILE A 174 9.10 28.85 23.98
N ASP A 175 8.61 29.31 22.84
CA ASP A 175 8.98 28.81 21.52
C ASP A 175 10.45 29.09 21.21
N GLU A 176 10.94 30.32 21.49
CA GLU A 176 12.35 30.66 21.32
C GLU A 176 13.27 29.81 22.21
N ALA A 177 12.88 29.58 23.47
CA ALA A 177 13.62 28.72 24.39
C ALA A 177 13.61 27.25 23.93
N SER A 178 12.49 26.78 23.39
CA SER A 178 12.32 25.41 22.89
C SER A 178 13.10 25.17 21.60
N LEU A 179 13.11 26.15 20.69
CA LEU A 179 13.87 26.09 19.44
C LEU A 179 15.38 25.94 19.70
N LYS A 180 15.91 26.65 20.72
CA LYS A 180 17.32 26.53 21.13
C LYS A 180 17.68 25.13 21.68
N LYS A 181 16.71 24.41 22.25
CA LYS A 181 16.89 23.05 22.78
C LYS A 181 16.74 21.97 21.69
N ARG A 182 16.22 22.31 20.52
CA ARG A 182 15.98 21.37 19.42
C ARG A 182 17.31 20.89 18.85
N LYS A 183 17.54 19.57 18.84
CA LYS A 183 18.77 18.94 18.33
C LYS A 183 18.78 18.74 16.81
N HIS A 184 17.59 18.58 16.22
CA HIS A 184 17.44 18.36 14.78
C HIS A 184 17.13 19.68 14.08
N GLN A 185 17.72 19.90 12.91
CA GLN A 185 17.43 21.08 12.11
C GLN A 185 15.95 21.16 11.74
N VAL A 186 15.48 22.39 11.51
CA VAL A 186 14.17 22.62 10.91
C VAL A 186 14.21 22.05 9.49
N TRP A 187 13.22 21.21 9.17
CA TRP A 187 13.05 20.68 7.83
C TRP A 187 11.74 21.23 7.27
N GLU A 188 11.83 21.97 6.16
CA GLU A 188 10.69 22.62 5.48
C GLU A 188 9.94 21.66 4.53
N GLY A 189 10.07 20.35 4.76
CA GLY A 189 9.54 19.31 3.89
C GLY A 189 10.40 19.06 2.64
N PRO A 190 9.92 18.21 1.71
CA PRO A 190 10.65 17.90 0.48
C PRO A 190 10.89 19.16 -0.37
N THR A 191 12.02 19.24 -1.09
CA THR A 191 12.32 20.36 -2.01
C THR A 191 11.60 20.22 -3.35
N THR A 192 11.45 18.99 -3.83
CA THR A 192 10.71 18.67 -5.06
C THR A 192 9.69 17.57 -4.79
N HIS A 193 8.61 17.52 -5.56
CA HIS A 193 7.75 16.36 -5.54
C HIS A 193 8.48 15.16 -6.17
N THR A 194 8.38 14.00 -5.54
CA THR A 194 8.85 12.76 -6.16
C THR A 194 7.86 12.43 -7.26
N THR A 195 8.29 12.46 -8.52
CA THR A 195 7.41 12.04 -9.61
C THR A 195 7.17 10.52 -9.52
N PRO A 196 6.01 10.02 -9.97
CA PRO A 196 5.75 8.59 -10.04
C PRO A 196 6.86 7.82 -10.75
N GLU A 197 7.45 8.39 -11.80
CA GLU A 197 8.54 7.78 -12.59
C GLU A 197 9.81 7.64 -11.74
N LYS A 198 10.23 8.71 -11.04
CA LYS A 198 11.40 8.64 -10.16
C LYS A 198 11.20 7.66 -9.01
N ALA A 199 10.00 7.58 -8.45
CA ALA A 199 9.67 6.60 -7.42
C ALA A 199 9.73 5.18 -7.96
N TYR A 200 9.20 4.96 -9.17
CA TYR A 200 9.20 3.69 -9.88
C TYR A 200 10.64 3.23 -10.19
N ASP A 201 11.48 4.10 -10.74
CA ASP A 201 12.88 3.79 -11.06
C ASP A 201 13.69 3.47 -9.80
N ALA A 202 13.49 4.24 -8.73
CA ALA A 202 14.13 3.97 -7.45
C ALA A 202 13.66 2.63 -6.86
N HIS A 203 12.39 2.28 -7.02
CA HIS A 203 11.85 0.98 -6.64
C HIS A 203 12.47 -0.15 -7.48
N ARG A 204 12.50 0.00 -8.81
CA ARG A 204 13.12 -0.94 -9.76
C ARG A 204 14.56 -1.22 -9.38
N ALA A 205 15.36 -0.17 -9.16
CA ALA A 205 16.76 -0.31 -8.82
C ALA A 205 16.97 -1.02 -7.46
N ARG A 206 16.13 -0.73 -6.45
CA ARG A 206 16.17 -1.44 -5.16
C ARG A 206 15.77 -2.91 -5.29
N PHE A 207 14.71 -3.17 -6.06
CA PHE A 207 14.21 -4.52 -6.29
C PHE A 207 15.23 -5.37 -7.02
N ILE A 208 15.79 -4.91 -8.14
CA ILE A 208 16.76 -5.68 -8.92
C ILE A 208 17.97 -6.08 -8.06
N ARG A 209 18.48 -5.16 -7.24
CA ARG A 209 19.59 -5.45 -6.32
C ARG A 209 19.21 -6.47 -5.24
N GLU A 210 18.13 -6.22 -4.51
CA GLU A 210 17.70 -7.11 -3.42
C GLU A 210 17.30 -8.49 -3.94
N TRP A 211 16.53 -8.52 -5.02
CA TRP A 211 16.06 -9.75 -5.62
C TRP A 211 17.23 -10.57 -6.18
N GLY A 212 18.14 -9.92 -6.91
CA GLY A 212 19.35 -10.55 -7.46
C GLY A 212 20.28 -11.12 -6.38
N ASN A 213 20.43 -10.42 -5.25
CA ASN A 213 21.17 -10.96 -4.09
C ASN A 213 20.51 -12.23 -3.55
N GLY A 214 19.19 -12.23 -3.36
CA GLY A 214 18.45 -13.42 -2.91
C GLY A 214 18.57 -14.60 -3.89
N LEU A 215 18.50 -14.36 -5.20
CA LEU A 215 18.74 -15.41 -6.20
C LEU A 215 20.17 -15.96 -6.14
N SER A 216 21.15 -15.12 -5.81
CA SER A 216 22.54 -15.56 -5.64
C SER A 216 22.68 -16.49 -4.43
N TYR A 217 22.00 -16.20 -3.32
CA TYR A 217 21.94 -17.11 -2.17
C TYR A 217 21.26 -18.44 -2.53
N LEU A 218 20.14 -18.39 -3.27
CA LEU A 218 19.46 -19.61 -3.73
C LEU A 218 20.33 -20.47 -4.64
N ARG A 219 21.08 -19.85 -5.57
CA ARG A 219 22.04 -20.58 -6.42
C ARG A 219 23.17 -21.22 -5.59
N ASN A 220 23.64 -20.54 -4.54
CA ASN A 220 24.63 -21.13 -3.62
C ASN A 220 24.06 -22.34 -2.88
N ILE A 221 22.83 -22.24 -2.38
CA ILE A 221 22.15 -23.37 -1.71
C ILE A 221 21.93 -24.51 -2.70
N ALA A 222 21.44 -24.22 -3.91
CA ALA A 222 21.24 -25.20 -4.98
C ALA A 222 22.54 -25.92 -5.38
N SER A 223 23.70 -25.26 -5.29
CA SER A 223 24.98 -25.92 -5.54
C SER A 223 25.38 -26.96 -4.48
N LYS A 224 24.81 -26.87 -3.28
CA LYS A 224 25.13 -27.73 -2.12
C LYS A 224 24.04 -28.75 -1.81
N ALA A 225 22.77 -28.40 -2.03
CA ALA A 225 21.63 -29.23 -1.66
C ALA A 225 21.73 -30.69 -2.15
N PRO A 226 22.19 -30.98 -3.39
CA PRO A 226 22.33 -32.37 -3.85
C PRO A 226 23.24 -33.25 -2.97
N ASP A 227 24.28 -32.68 -2.35
CA ASP A 227 25.19 -33.43 -1.46
C ASP A 227 24.54 -33.78 -0.10
N TYR A 228 23.40 -33.15 0.21
CA TYR A 228 22.62 -33.33 1.42
C TYR A 228 21.22 -33.86 1.11
N ARG A 229 21.02 -34.45 -0.08
CA ARG A 229 19.73 -34.94 -0.55
C ARG A 229 19.21 -36.06 0.38
N PRO A 230 18.01 -35.94 0.95
CA PRO A 230 17.39 -37.01 1.71
C PRO A 230 17.06 -38.22 0.84
N ALA A 231 16.97 -39.41 1.42
CA ALA A 231 16.77 -40.66 0.68
C ALA A 231 15.42 -40.74 -0.08
N TRP A 232 14.41 -39.98 0.35
CA TRP A 232 13.09 -39.93 -0.27
C TRP A 232 13.00 -39.01 -1.49
N LEU A 233 14.05 -38.24 -1.79
CA LEU A 233 14.06 -37.33 -2.93
C LEU A 233 14.84 -37.95 -4.10
N ASN A 234 14.23 -38.01 -5.28
CA ASN A 234 14.83 -38.65 -6.44
C ASN A 234 16.07 -37.91 -6.94
N GLU A 235 16.98 -38.63 -7.62
CA GLU A 235 18.26 -38.06 -8.04
C GLU A 235 18.15 -37.04 -9.17
N ASP A 236 17.13 -37.17 -10.00
CA ASP A 236 16.84 -36.36 -11.17
C ASP A 236 16.15 -35.03 -10.82
N VAL A 237 15.73 -34.83 -9.57
CA VAL A 237 15.14 -33.56 -9.12
C VAL A 237 16.13 -32.41 -9.31
N PRO A 238 15.78 -31.36 -10.10
CA PRO A 238 16.63 -30.22 -10.34
C PRO A 238 17.16 -29.59 -9.06
N ARG A 239 18.46 -29.28 -9.03
CA ARG A 239 19.12 -28.69 -7.86
C ARG A 239 18.44 -27.42 -7.29
N ALA A 240 17.80 -26.62 -8.15
CA ALA A 240 17.09 -25.42 -7.72
C ALA A 240 15.78 -25.75 -6.99
N TRP A 241 15.11 -26.83 -7.39
CA TRP A 241 13.91 -27.34 -6.72
C TRP A 241 14.28 -27.90 -5.35
N GLN A 242 15.40 -28.63 -5.25
CA GLN A 242 15.94 -29.11 -3.98
C GLN A 242 16.25 -27.96 -3.02
N ALA A 243 16.82 -26.85 -3.51
CA ALA A 243 17.07 -25.67 -2.68
C ALA A 243 15.78 -25.02 -2.16
N ASP A 244 14.75 -24.90 -3.00
CA ASP A 244 13.44 -24.40 -2.55
C ASP A 244 12.82 -25.34 -1.51
N GLN A 245 12.84 -26.65 -1.74
CA GLN A 245 12.25 -27.63 -0.81
C GLN A 245 13.04 -27.77 0.50
N PHE A 246 14.36 -27.62 0.48
CA PHE A 246 15.13 -27.49 1.71
C PHE A 246 14.66 -26.26 2.51
N LEU A 247 14.56 -25.09 1.88
CA LEU A 247 14.13 -23.87 2.56
C LEU A 247 12.68 -23.94 3.01
N HIS A 248 11.84 -24.66 2.28
CA HIS A 248 10.48 -24.98 2.65
C HIS A 248 10.41 -25.77 3.95
N ALA A 249 11.06 -26.94 3.96
CA ALA A 249 11.13 -27.83 5.11
C ALA A 249 11.72 -27.09 6.32
N TYR A 250 12.84 -26.41 6.12
CA TYR A 250 13.52 -25.65 7.16
C TYR A 250 12.61 -24.58 7.77
N TYR A 251 11.92 -23.80 6.94
CA TYR A 251 11.02 -22.77 7.44
C TYR A 251 9.84 -23.35 8.24
N TYR A 252 9.20 -24.41 7.75
CA TYR A 252 8.01 -24.94 8.43
C TYR A 252 8.32 -25.77 9.68
N ASN A 253 9.49 -26.41 9.73
CA ASN A 253 9.79 -27.41 10.76
C ASN A 253 10.86 -26.95 11.76
N GLU A 254 11.80 -26.09 11.35
CA GLU A 254 12.84 -25.56 12.26
C GLU A 254 12.56 -24.12 12.72
N VAL A 255 11.84 -23.33 11.91
CA VAL A 255 11.65 -21.89 12.18
C VAL A 255 10.25 -21.57 12.69
N LYS A 256 9.20 -22.07 12.03
CA LYS A 256 7.82 -21.76 12.41
C LYS A 256 7.48 -22.42 13.75
N ASP A 257 6.86 -21.65 14.64
CA ASP A 257 6.45 -22.09 15.97
C ASP A 257 4.94 -21.86 16.14
N GLY A 258 4.13 -22.87 15.83
CA GLY A 258 2.67 -22.76 15.81
C GLY A 258 2.19 -21.64 14.89
N ALA A 259 1.51 -20.62 15.44
CA ALA A 259 1.06 -19.44 14.70
C ALA A 259 2.14 -18.35 14.55
N LYS A 260 3.29 -18.48 15.24
CA LYS A 260 4.37 -17.51 15.19
C LYS A 260 5.28 -17.77 13.99
N HIS A 261 5.80 -16.67 13.44
CA HIS A 261 6.75 -16.68 12.32
C HIS A 261 8.06 -16.00 12.72
N PRO A 262 8.88 -16.59 13.61
CA PRO A 262 10.04 -15.93 14.23
C PRO A 262 11.28 -15.86 13.32
N TYR A 263 11.11 -15.75 11.99
CA TYR A 263 12.23 -15.70 11.04
C TYR A 263 13.19 -14.53 11.29
N ASN A 264 12.72 -13.44 11.92
CA ASN A 264 13.59 -12.32 12.32
C ASN A 264 14.44 -12.62 13.57
N ASP A 265 13.94 -13.45 14.49
CA ASP A 265 14.71 -13.89 15.66
C ASP A 265 15.83 -14.84 15.22
N PHE A 266 15.50 -15.78 14.32
CA PHE A 266 16.48 -16.63 13.66
C PHE A 266 17.50 -15.83 12.85
N TYR A 267 17.06 -14.82 12.09
CA TYR A 267 17.98 -13.90 11.42
C TYR A 267 18.96 -13.25 12.41
N ASN A 268 18.47 -12.70 13.52
CA ASN A 268 19.33 -12.05 14.51
C ASN A 268 20.35 -13.01 15.12
N LYS A 269 19.96 -14.28 15.32
CA LYS A 269 20.84 -15.36 15.79
C LYS A 269 21.90 -15.75 14.74
N ASN A 270 21.51 -15.82 13.47
CA ASN A 270 22.33 -16.44 12.41
C ASN A 270 23.10 -15.43 11.54
N LYS A 271 22.75 -14.14 11.53
CA LYS A 271 23.35 -13.10 10.65
C LYS A 271 24.86 -12.93 10.78
N ALA A 272 25.45 -13.33 11.92
CA ALA A 272 26.90 -13.29 12.14
C ALA A 272 27.64 -14.43 11.41
N ASP A 273 26.97 -15.56 11.18
CA ASP A 273 27.52 -16.72 10.46
C ASP A 273 26.41 -17.51 9.71
N PRO A 274 25.91 -16.98 8.58
CA PRO A 274 24.88 -17.67 7.80
C PRO A 274 25.36 -18.98 7.19
N ALA A 275 26.67 -19.14 6.98
CA ALA A 275 27.27 -20.34 6.40
C ALA A 275 27.12 -21.54 7.35
N LYS A 276 27.40 -21.35 8.64
CA LYS A 276 27.18 -22.37 9.67
C LYS A 276 25.71 -22.70 9.84
N ALA A 277 24.82 -21.70 9.82
CA ALA A 277 23.38 -21.93 9.90
C ALA A 277 22.87 -22.77 8.71
N LEU A 278 23.32 -22.45 7.49
CA LEU A 278 23.01 -23.23 6.29
C LEU A 278 23.53 -24.66 6.39
N GLN A 279 24.78 -24.85 6.82
CA GLN A 279 25.36 -26.19 6.96
C GLN A 279 24.57 -27.05 7.95
N ASN A 280 24.22 -26.49 9.11
CA ASN A 280 23.41 -27.18 10.10
C ASN A 280 22.02 -27.55 9.55
N GLY A 281 21.38 -26.62 8.85
CA GLY A 281 20.09 -26.87 8.20
C GLY A 281 20.16 -27.98 7.14
N LEU A 282 21.18 -27.97 6.29
CA LEU A 282 21.36 -29.02 5.27
C LEU A 282 21.65 -30.39 5.90
N ILE A 283 22.46 -30.45 6.97
CA ILE A 283 22.71 -31.69 7.72
C ILE A 283 21.40 -32.21 8.33
N TRP A 284 20.60 -31.33 8.94
CA TRP A 284 19.28 -31.69 9.45
C TRP A 284 18.39 -32.27 8.35
N TRP A 285 18.28 -31.56 7.22
CA TRP A 285 17.45 -31.95 6.08
C TRP A 285 17.85 -33.34 5.55
N SER A 286 19.15 -33.60 5.37
CA SER A 286 19.68 -34.89 4.88
C SER A 286 19.32 -36.11 5.74
N ARG A 287 18.97 -35.89 7.02
CA ARG A 287 18.66 -36.96 7.98
C ARG A 287 17.18 -37.28 8.09
N LEU A 288 16.32 -36.52 7.41
CA LEU A 288 14.87 -36.73 7.48
C LEU A 288 14.50 -38.05 6.79
N PRO A 289 13.85 -38.99 7.50
CA PRO A 289 13.48 -40.28 6.93
C PRO A 289 12.31 -40.17 5.94
N GLU A 290 11.50 -39.12 6.05
CA GLU A 290 10.32 -38.83 5.24
C GLU A 290 10.18 -37.30 5.05
N PRO A 291 9.45 -36.84 4.01
CA PRO A 291 9.20 -35.41 3.77
C PRO A 291 8.28 -34.83 4.87
N PRO A 292 8.71 -33.82 5.64
CA PRO A 292 7.94 -33.33 6.78
C PRO A 292 6.77 -32.41 6.43
N SER A 293 6.72 -31.86 5.22
CA SER A 293 5.69 -30.90 4.81
C SER A 293 5.41 -30.98 3.29
N ASP A 294 5.29 -32.19 2.74
CA ASP A 294 4.95 -32.44 1.32
C ASP A 294 6.02 -31.98 0.31
N GLU A 295 7.29 -31.92 0.70
CA GLU A 295 8.40 -31.57 -0.21
C GLU A 295 8.51 -32.51 -1.42
N ASP A 296 8.26 -33.80 -1.21
CA ASP A 296 8.24 -34.83 -2.24
C ASP A 296 7.10 -34.60 -3.23
N TYR A 297 5.90 -34.29 -2.75
CA TYR A 297 4.74 -34.00 -3.58
C TYR A 297 4.98 -32.74 -4.42
N ASN A 298 5.59 -31.71 -3.83
CA ASN A 298 5.95 -30.50 -4.56
C ASN A 298 6.94 -30.82 -5.70
N CYS A 299 8.00 -31.61 -5.44
CA CYS A 299 9.01 -31.94 -6.44
C CYS A 299 8.55 -32.95 -7.50
N HIS A 300 7.74 -33.93 -7.14
CA HIS A 300 7.39 -35.05 -8.03
C HIS A 300 6.03 -34.90 -8.72
N HIS A 301 5.18 -33.97 -8.26
CA HIS A 301 3.85 -33.76 -8.84
C HIS A 301 3.62 -32.30 -9.27
N ARG A 302 3.73 -31.33 -8.36
CA ARG A 302 3.42 -29.93 -8.67
C ARG A 302 4.45 -29.29 -9.62
N ALA A 303 5.73 -29.46 -9.32
CA ALA A 303 6.80 -28.87 -10.10
C ALA A 303 6.84 -29.39 -11.55
N PRO A 304 6.69 -30.70 -11.82
CA PRO A 304 6.57 -31.21 -13.18
C PRO A 304 5.39 -30.61 -13.98
N VAL A 305 4.22 -30.42 -13.35
CA VAL A 305 3.07 -29.77 -14.01
C VAL A 305 3.42 -28.36 -14.47
N ILE A 306 4.00 -27.54 -13.58
CA ILE A 306 4.42 -26.18 -13.91
C ILE A 306 5.53 -26.20 -14.98
N HIS A 307 6.51 -27.11 -14.85
CA HIS A 307 7.64 -27.22 -15.76
C HIS A 307 7.21 -27.57 -17.18
N GLU A 308 6.32 -28.55 -17.32
CA GLU A 308 5.82 -29.02 -18.61
C GLU A 308 4.91 -27.97 -19.26
N LEU A 309 3.87 -27.49 -18.56
CA LEU A 309 2.90 -26.56 -19.16
C LEU A 309 3.52 -25.21 -19.49
N LEU A 310 4.47 -24.74 -18.68
CA LEU A 310 5.21 -23.51 -18.96
C LEU A 310 6.51 -23.76 -19.73
N SER A 311 6.73 -24.94 -20.32
CA SER A 311 7.88 -25.21 -21.20
C SER A 311 7.92 -24.23 -22.38
N LYS A 312 9.06 -24.10 -23.06
CA LYS A 312 9.20 -23.13 -24.16
C LYS A 312 8.32 -23.51 -25.34
N GLU A 313 8.05 -24.81 -25.47
CA GLU A 313 7.25 -25.44 -26.48
C GLU A 313 5.74 -25.27 -26.19
N ASN A 314 5.34 -25.32 -24.92
CA ASN A 314 3.92 -25.37 -24.52
C ASN A 314 3.34 -24.00 -24.13
N ILE A 315 4.14 -23.09 -23.56
CA ILE A 315 3.65 -21.83 -22.97
C ILE A 315 2.86 -20.95 -23.96
N GLY A 316 3.17 -21.00 -25.26
CA GLY A 316 2.46 -20.26 -26.30
C GLY A 316 1.02 -20.75 -26.55
N ASN A 317 0.77 -22.03 -26.25
CA ASN A 317 -0.47 -22.75 -26.55
C ASN A 317 -1.35 -23.04 -25.32
N LEU A 318 -0.99 -22.49 -24.15
CA LEU A 318 -1.77 -22.68 -22.91
C LEU A 318 -3.26 -22.40 -23.11
N THR A 319 -4.08 -23.31 -22.61
CA THR A 319 -5.51 -23.10 -22.40
C THR A 319 -5.80 -22.57 -21.00
N VAL A 320 -7.07 -22.25 -20.73
CA VAL A 320 -7.51 -21.82 -19.39
C VAL A 320 -7.43 -22.99 -18.39
N GLU A 321 -7.69 -24.21 -18.85
CA GLU A 321 -7.57 -25.44 -18.06
C GLU A 321 -6.11 -25.69 -17.68
N ASP A 322 -5.18 -25.55 -18.63
CA ASP A 322 -3.73 -25.64 -18.34
C ASP A 322 -3.32 -24.60 -17.30
N PHE A 323 -3.83 -23.36 -17.44
CA PHE A 323 -3.54 -22.29 -16.48
C PHE A 323 -4.13 -22.58 -15.09
N ALA A 324 -5.31 -23.18 -15.01
CA ALA A 324 -5.90 -23.62 -13.74
C ALA A 324 -5.02 -24.68 -13.05
N GLU A 325 -4.49 -25.65 -13.81
CA GLU A 325 -3.57 -26.65 -13.27
C GLU A 325 -2.26 -26.03 -12.77
N ILE A 326 -1.69 -25.06 -13.51
CA ILE A 326 -0.54 -24.28 -13.05
C ILE A 326 -0.86 -23.53 -11.75
N CYS A 327 -2.04 -22.91 -11.65
CA CYS A 327 -2.47 -22.20 -10.46
C CYS A 327 -2.66 -23.12 -9.25
N LYS A 328 -3.19 -24.34 -9.42
CA LYS A 328 -3.30 -25.36 -8.35
C LYS A 328 -1.93 -25.85 -7.90
N ALA A 329 -1.00 -26.04 -8.83
CA ALA A 329 0.37 -26.45 -8.54
C ALA A 329 1.21 -25.32 -7.90
N ASN A 330 0.82 -24.06 -8.06
CA ASN A 330 1.53 -22.91 -7.52
C ASN A 330 1.06 -22.55 -6.10
N HIS A 331 1.92 -22.79 -5.10
CA HIS A 331 1.55 -22.57 -3.69
C HIS A 331 1.19 -21.10 -3.42
N SER A 332 1.95 -20.13 -3.94
CA SER A 332 1.65 -18.70 -3.76
C SER A 332 0.27 -18.30 -4.29
N THR A 333 -0.23 -18.98 -5.33
CA THR A 333 -1.58 -18.73 -5.87
C THR A 333 -2.64 -19.27 -4.94
N ALA A 334 -2.52 -20.53 -4.51
CA ALA A 334 -3.46 -21.11 -3.54
C ALA A 334 -3.54 -20.29 -2.24
N ASP A 335 -2.40 -19.85 -1.72
CA ASP A 335 -2.32 -19.04 -0.49
C ASP A 335 -2.98 -17.66 -0.63
N HIS A 336 -2.86 -17.06 -1.82
CA HIS A 336 -3.51 -15.79 -2.17
C HIS A 336 -5.02 -15.96 -2.33
N VAL A 337 -5.45 -16.94 -3.13
CA VAL A 337 -6.86 -17.23 -3.42
C VAL A 337 -7.64 -17.57 -2.16
N LYS A 338 -7.02 -18.27 -1.20
CA LYS A 338 -7.63 -18.55 0.12
C LYS A 338 -8.12 -17.30 0.85
N ARG A 339 -7.52 -16.14 0.59
CA ARG A 339 -7.84 -14.84 1.23
C ARG A 339 -8.63 -13.91 0.31
N MET A 340 -8.91 -14.32 -0.92
CA MET A 340 -9.72 -13.53 -1.84
C MET A 340 -11.19 -13.58 -1.44
N ARG A 341 -11.85 -12.44 -1.66
CA ARG A 341 -13.31 -12.31 -1.57
C ARG A 341 -13.98 -13.18 -2.63
N LEU A 342 -15.00 -13.95 -2.23
CA LEU A 342 -15.67 -14.90 -3.12
C LEU A 342 -16.43 -14.21 -4.25
N GLU A 343 -16.93 -13.00 -3.99
CA GLU A 343 -17.66 -12.18 -4.96
C GLU A 343 -16.75 -11.77 -6.14
N VAL A 344 -15.45 -11.58 -5.88
CA VAL A 344 -14.47 -11.29 -6.95
C VAL A 344 -14.31 -12.47 -7.91
N LEU A 345 -14.48 -13.69 -7.38
CA LEU A 345 -14.38 -14.95 -8.13
C LEU A 345 -15.72 -15.39 -8.73
N GLY A 346 -16.82 -14.64 -8.49
CA GLY A 346 -18.16 -15.04 -8.91
C GLY A 346 -18.67 -16.30 -8.21
N ILE A 347 -18.24 -16.54 -6.97
CA ILE A 347 -18.64 -17.71 -6.16
C ILE A 347 -19.66 -17.28 -5.11
N ASP A 348 -20.86 -17.84 -5.16
CA ASP A 348 -21.91 -17.59 -4.17
C ASP A 348 -21.87 -18.59 -3.00
N ASP A 349 -21.32 -19.80 -3.20
CA ASP A 349 -21.23 -20.82 -2.17
C ASP A 349 -19.97 -20.65 -1.31
N ALA A 350 -20.18 -20.22 -0.06
CA ALA A 350 -19.13 -20.06 0.94
C ALA A 350 -18.36 -21.35 1.25
N HIS A 351 -18.94 -22.52 0.97
CA HIS A 351 -18.34 -23.85 1.19
C HIS A 351 -17.49 -24.35 0.03
N THR A 352 -17.36 -23.59 -1.07
CA THR A 352 -16.51 -23.95 -2.20
C THR A 352 -15.08 -24.26 -1.74
N ALA A 353 -14.60 -25.47 -2.06
CA ALA A 353 -13.27 -25.94 -1.72
C ALA A 353 -12.18 -25.09 -2.39
N LEU A 354 -10.96 -25.12 -1.83
CA LEU A 354 -9.87 -24.27 -2.31
C LEU A 354 -9.57 -24.50 -3.79
N ASP A 355 -9.57 -25.76 -4.25
CA ASP A 355 -9.27 -26.09 -5.65
C ASP A 355 -10.30 -25.45 -6.61
N GLY A 356 -11.60 -25.52 -6.27
CA GLY A 356 -12.64 -24.84 -7.04
C GLY A 356 -12.51 -23.32 -7.01
N ARG A 357 -12.02 -22.73 -5.91
CA ARG A 357 -11.70 -21.29 -5.86
C ARG A 357 -10.51 -20.94 -6.76
N VAL A 358 -9.51 -21.83 -6.84
CA VAL A 358 -8.32 -21.64 -7.68
C VAL A 358 -8.67 -21.76 -9.16
N GLU A 359 -9.56 -22.68 -9.53
CA GLU A 359 -10.13 -22.78 -10.89
C GLU A 359 -10.87 -21.50 -11.28
N ALA A 360 -11.79 -21.03 -10.42
CA ALA A 360 -12.50 -19.77 -10.65
C ALA A 360 -11.55 -18.56 -10.75
N PHE A 361 -10.48 -18.54 -9.96
CA PHE A 361 -9.44 -17.51 -10.06
C PHE A 361 -8.70 -17.56 -11.40
N ALA A 362 -8.34 -18.77 -11.87
CA ALA A 362 -7.66 -18.95 -13.14
C ALA A 362 -8.54 -18.47 -14.31
N GLU A 363 -9.81 -18.90 -14.35
CA GLU A 363 -10.79 -18.44 -15.32
C GLU A 363 -10.98 -16.91 -15.28
N TRP A 364 -11.20 -16.36 -14.08
CA TRP A 364 -11.35 -14.93 -13.88
C TRP A 364 -10.14 -14.15 -14.40
N LEU A 365 -8.93 -14.57 -14.05
CA LEU A 365 -7.70 -13.89 -14.45
C LEU A 365 -7.43 -14.04 -15.95
N TRP A 366 -7.76 -15.19 -16.53
CA TRP A 366 -7.61 -15.49 -17.96
C TRP A 366 -8.40 -14.52 -18.84
N THR A 367 -9.57 -14.07 -18.38
CA THR A 367 -10.39 -13.07 -19.10
C THR A 367 -9.84 -11.64 -19.04
N LYS A 368 -8.88 -11.36 -18.15
CA LYS A 368 -8.37 -10.00 -17.95
C LYS A 368 -7.32 -9.62 -18.98
N LYS A 369 -7.19 -8.31 -19.17
CA LYS A 369 -6.07 -7.69 -19.89
C LYS A 369 -5.41 -6.64 -19.00
N ASN A 370 -4.10 -6.51 -19.09
CA ASN A 370 -3.39 -5.40 -18.47
C ASN A 370 -3.56 -4.10 -19.29
N GLN A 371 -3.00 -2.99 -18.82
CA GLN A 371 -3.09 -1.69 -19.51
C GLN A 371 -2.45 -1.67 -20.90
N SER A 372 -1.57 -2.63 -21.20
CA SER A 372 -0.97 -2.80 -22.53
C SER A 372 -1.79 -3.74 -23.43
N GLY A 373 -2.97 -4.18 -22.99
CA GLY A 373 -3.84 -5.10 -23.73
C GLY A 373 -3.36 -6.55 -23.77
N GLN A 374 -2.34 -6.91 -22.99
CA GLN A 374 -1.79 -8.26 -22.93
C GLN A 374 -2.65 -9.14 -22.00
N THR A 375 -2.72 -10.43 -22.32
CA THR A 375 -3.31 -11.49 -21.48
C THR A 375 -2.31 -11.99 -20.42
N VAL A 376 -2.76 -12.82 -19.47
CA VAL A 376 -1.87 -13.45 -18.49
C VAL A 376 -0.85 -14.37 -19.17
N LYS A 377 -1.25 -15.06 -20.24
CA LYS A 377 -0.34 -15.87 -21.07
C LYS A 377 0.77 -15.01 -21.67
N ASP A 378 0.42 -13.89 -22.29
CA ASP A 378 1.40 -12.96 -22.87
C ASP A 378 2.39 -12.43 -21.81
N LEU A 379 1.91 -12.24 -20.56
CA LEU A 379 2.76 -11.84 -19.45
C LEU A 379 3.76 -12.94 -19.04
N LEU A 380 3.32 -14.20 -18.98
CA LEU A 380 4.19 -15.33 -18.65
C LEU A 380 5.24 -15.55 -19.74
N VAL A 381 4.85 -15.49 -21.02
CA VAL A 381 5.78 -15.52 -22.16
C VAL A 381 6.77 -14.36 -22.09
N TYR A 382 6.29 -13.16 -21.74
CA TYR A 382 7.16 -12.01 -21.54
C TYR A 382 8.23 -12.28 -20.47
N VAL A 383 7.82 -12.76 -19.30
CA VAL A 383 8.75 -13.01 -18.19
C VAL A 383 9.77 -14.09 -18.55
N MET A 384 9.34 -15.21 -19.12
CA MET A 384 10.18 -16.40 -19.29
C MET A 384 11.01 -16.39 -20.58
N ASP A 385 10.43 -15.95 -21.70
CA ASP A 385 11.01 -16.19 -23.03
C ASP A 385 11.38 -14.92 -23.80
N SER A 386 11.01 -13.73 -23.33
CA SER A 386 11.41 -12.47 -23.98
C SER A 386 12.76 -11.97 -23.49
N GLY A 387 13.54 -11.30 -24.35
CA GLY A 387 14.80 -10.67 -23.95
C GLY A 387 15.90 -11.67 -23.56
N LYS A 388 16.93 -11.19 -22.85
CA LYS A 388 18.06 -12.04 -22.48
C LYS A 388 17.84 -12.71 -21.11
N PRO A 389 18.43 -13.89 -20.84
CA PRO A 389 18.36 -14.55 -19.53
C PRO A 389 18.70 -13.65 -18.33
N GLU A 390 19.71 -12.79 -18.47
CA GLU A 390 20.15 -11.86 -17.43
C GLU A 390 19.10 -10.83 -17.00
N ASP A 391 18.14 -10.51 -17.87
CA ASP A 391 17.12 -9.49 -17.62
C ASP A 391 15.89 -10.06 -16.88
N ILE A 392 15.89 -11.35 -16.49
CA ILE A 392 14.73 -12.01 -15.88
C ILE A 392 14.23 -11.31 -14.61
N VAL A 393 15.13 -10.77 -13.79
CA VAL A 393 14.78 -10.04 -12.56
C VAL A 393 14.06 -8.73 -12.88
N GLU A 394 14.46 -8.07 -13.95
CA GLU A 394 13.79 -6.86 -14.43
C GLU A 394 12.40 -7.21 -14.98
N ARG A 395 12.26 -8.28 -15.76
CA ARG A 395 10.96 -8.68 -16.29
C ARG A 395 10.00 -9.09 -15.18
N LEU A 396 10.48 -9.78 -14.14
CA LEU A 396 9.72 -10.07 -12.92
C LEU A 396 9.24 -8.78 -12.23
N PHE A 397 10.11 -7.77 -12.11
CA PHE A 397 9.75 -6.48 -11.55
C PHE A 397 8.65 -5.79 -12.37
N GLU A 398 8.81 -5.73 -13.68
CA GLU A 398 7.82 -5.10 -14.54
C GLU A 398 6.47 -5.82 -14.47
N ALA A 399 6.47 -7.15 -14.51
CA ALA A 399 5.26 -7.95 -14.44
C ALA A 399 4.48 -7.75 -13.13
N ALA A 400 5.20 -7.54 -12.01
CA ALA A 400 4.57 -7.33 -10.71
C ALA A 400 4.18 -5.88 -10.42
N TYR A 401 4.93 -4.88 -10.92
CA TYR A 401 4.82 -3.50 -10.43
C TYR A 401 4.56 -2.45 -11.52
N SER A 402 4.79 -2.75 -12.80
CA SER A 402 4.52 -1.79 -13.88
C SER A 402 3.01 -1.61 -14.04
N SER A 403 2.51 -0.37 -14.05
CA SER A 403 1.09 -0.11 -14.37
C SER A 403 0.70 -0.67 -15.74
N LYS A 404 1.66 -0.67 -16.68
CA LYS A 404 1.50 -1.19 -18.04
C LYS A 404 1.26 -2.70 -18.09
N ARG A 405 1.91 -3.45 -17.19
CA ARG A 405 1.98 -4.92 -17.29
C ARG A 405 1.26 -5.69 -16.17
N LYS A 406 1.15 -5.10 -14.98
CA LYS A 406 0.62 -5.79 -13.80
C LYS A 406 -0.82 -6.23 -14.00
N PHE A 407 -1.15 -7.35 -13.36
CA PHE A 407 -2.51 -7.84 -13.24
C PHE A 407 -3.02 -7.70 -11.80
N PRO A 408 -4.32 -7.44 -11.61
CA PRO A 408 -4.92 -7.51 -10.28
C PRO A 408 -4.77 -8.92 -9.72
N HIS A 409 -4.47 -9.03 -8.42
CA HIS A 409 -4.37 -10.33 -7.72
C HIS A 409 -3.31 -11.31 -8.27
N PHE A 410 -2.36 -10.83 -9.09
CA PHE A 410 -1.26 -11.64 -9.62
C PHE A 410 0.08 -10.95 -9.35
N GLY A 411 0.70 -11.33 -8.24
CA GLY A 411 1.85 -10.63 -7.66
C GLY A 411 3.20 -11.34 -7.83
N ILE A 412 4.25 -10.70 -7.33
CA ILE A 412 5.63 -11.18 -7.48
C ILE A 412 5.84 -12.62 -7.00
N ASN A 413 5.27 -13.01 -5.85
CA ASN A 413 5.44 -14.36 -5.30
C ASN A 413 4.89 -15.45 -6.23
N GLN A 414 3.74 -15.21 -6.86
CA GLN A 414 3.14 -16.15 -7.81
C GLN A 414 4.00 -16.26 -9.07
N ILE A 415 4.30 -15.12 -9.69
CA ILE A 415 5.04 -15.06 -10.96
C ILE A 415 6.44 -15.67 -10.80
N SER A 416 7.16 -15.33 -9.74
CA SER A 416 8.53 -15.81 -9.52
C SER A 416 8.59 -17.27 -9.09
N GLU A 417 7.61 -17.77 -8.33
CA GLU A 417 7.50 -19.20 -8.05
C GLU A 417 7.22 -19.99 -9.34
N MET A 418 6.22 -19.59 -10.14
CA MET A 418 5.94 -20.22 -11.44
C MET A 418 7.17 -20.22 -12.35
N THR A 419 7.83 -19.06 -12.46
CA THR A 419 9.05 -18.90 -13.28
C THR A 419 10.16 -19.83 -12.82
N GLY A 420 10.39 -19.95 -11.52
CA GLY A 420 11.51 -20.76 -11.03
C GLY A 420 11.26 -22.27 -11.05
N TRP A 421 10.01 -22.71 -10.96
CA TRP A 421 9.65 -24.10 -11.23
C TRP A 421 9.72 -24.40 -12.73
N ALA A 422 9.28 -23.47 -13.58
CA ALA A 422 9.29 -23.64 -15.03
C ALA A 422 10.69 -23.62 -15.65
N ARG A 423 11.57 -22.73 -15.17
CA ARG A 423 12.90 -22.45 -15.72
C ARG A 423 13.95 -22.37 -14.60
N PRO A 424 14.18 -23.47 -13.85
CA PRO A 424 15.12 -23.49 -12.72
C PRO A 424 16.56 -23.11 -13.11
N GLU A 425 16.92 -23.26 -14.38
CA GLU A 425 18.20 -22.85 -14.97
C GLU A 425 18.35 -21.33 -15.12
N LEU A 426 17.25 -20.59 -15.32
CA LEU A 426 17.26 -19.13 -15.42
C LEU A 426 17.17 -18.50 -14.03
N CYS A 427 16.21 -18.95 -13.23
CA CYS A 427 15.90 -18.42 -11.91
C CYS A 427 15.47 -19.54 -10.97
N PRO A 428 16.11 -19.72 -9.79
CA PRO A 428 15.56 -20.61 -8.78
C PRO A 428 14.16 -20.16 -8.32
N PRO A 429 13.27 -21.08 -7.90
CA PRO A 429 12.01 -20.71 -7.26
C PRO A 429 12.25 -19.81 -6.06
N ARG A 430 11.51 -18.70 -5.99
CA ARG A 430 11.52 -17.80 -4.84
C ARG A 430 10.13 -17.26 -4.61
N ASN A 431 9.63 -17.35 -3.39
CA ASN A 431 8.41 -16.67 -2.96
C ASN A 431 8.58 -16.16 -1.52
N GLY A 432 7.49 -15.74 -0.89
CA GLY A 432 7.49 -15.26 0.49
C GLY A 432 7.99 -16.30 1.49
N ARG A 433 7.71 -17.59 1.27
CA ARG A 433 8.13 -18.71 2.12
C ARG A 433 9.62 -18.99 1.98
N THR A 434 10.10 -19.11 0.74
CA THR A 434 11.54 -19.26 0.45
C THR A 434 12.34 -18.08 1.02
N SER A 435 11.81 -16.86 0.89
CA SER A 435 12.44 -15.66 1.44
C SER A 435 12.48 -15.67 2.97
N LYS A 436 11.46 -16.22 3.66
CA LYS A 436 11.48 -16.41 5.12
C LYS A 436 12.54 -17.44 5.54
N GLY A 437 12.67 -18.53 4.79
CA GLY A 437 13.73 -19.52 5.01
C GLY A 437 15.14 -18.90 4.89
N LEU A 438 15.39 -18.15 3.81
CA LEU A 438 16.64 -17.41 3.62
C LEU A 438 16.90 -16.42 4.75
N ARG A 439 15.89 -15.64 5.14
CA ARG A 439 16.00 -14.67 6.23
C ARG A 439 16.36 -15.37 7.54
N ALA A 440 15.70 -16.48 7.87
CA ALA A 440 15.98 -17.26 9.06
C ALA A 440 17.40 -17.85 9.07
N LEU A 441 17.96 -18.21 7.91
CA LEU A 441 19.37 -18.63 7.80
C LEU A 441 20.38 -17.49 8.02
N GLY A 442 19.93 -16.24 8.14
CA GLY A 442 20.81 -15.09 8.39
C GLY A 442 21.09 -14.23 7.16
N TYR A 443 20.46 -14.48 6.01
CA TYR A 443 20.63 -13.67 4.81
C TYR A 443 19.78 -12.39 4.85
N ASP A 444 20.34 -11.29 4.33
CA ASP A 444 19.62 -10.01 4.27
C ASP A 444 18.73 -9.92 3.03
N VAL A 445 17.56 -10.58 3.11
CA VAL A 445 16.53 -10.58 2.07
C VAL A 445 15.22 -9.98 2.59
N LYS A 446 14.44 -9.41 1.67
CA LYS A 446 13.08 -8.94 1.95
C LYS A 446 12.06 -10.05 1.77
N ILE A 447 11.02 -9.99 2.59
CA ILE A 447 9.80 -10.79 2.44
C ILE A 447 8.80 -9.92 1.68
N HIS A 448 8.31 -10.42 0.55
CA HIS A 448 7.40 -9.71 -0.36
C HIS A 448 5.98 -10.24 -0.25
#